data_AF-A0A7G9LPK4-F1
#
_entry.id   AF-A0A7G9LPK4-F1
#
_cell.length_a   1.000
_cell.length_b   1.000
_cell.length_c   1.000
_cell.angle_alpha   90.00
_cell.angle_beta   90.00
_cell.angle_gamma   90.00
#
_symmetry.space_group_name_H-M   'P 1'
#
loop_
_entity.id
_entity.type
_entity.pdbx_description
1 polymer ?
#
loop_
_entity_poly.entity_id
_entity_poly.type
_entity_poly.pdbx_seq_one_letter_code
_entity_poly.pdbx_strand_id
1 'polypeptide(L)' 'MGINLGNNIFKVRIANSDKNRGKSSGYRLISYLKLIENELYVIYIYDKSDMENINENEIDKLILDNFQN' A
#
# COMPACT_ATOMS: atom_id res chain seq x y z
N MET A 1 -6.44 5.65 -7.66
CA MET A 1 -6.13 4.62 -8.67
C MET A 1 -4.93 3.82 -8.20
N GLY A 2 -4.91 2.50 -8.41
CA GLY A 2 -3.79 1.65 -8.00
C GLY A 2 -2.57 1.82 -8.92
N ILE A 3 -1.37 1.71 -8.35
CA ILE A 3 -0.10 1.77 -9.06
C ILE A 3 0.39 0.33 -9.24
N ASN A 4 0.61 -0.11 -10.47
CA ASN A 4 1.22 -1.40 -10.76
C ASN A 4 2.72 -1.33 -10.43
N LEU A 5 3.21 -2.26 -9.61
CA LEU A 5 4.61 -2.36 -9.21
C LEU A 5 5.37 -3.47 -9.97
N GLY A 6 4.67 -4.28 -10.78
CA GLY A 6 5.19 -5.48 -11.42
C GLY A 6 4.66 -6.76 -10.74
N ASN A 7 4.84 -7.91 -11.41
CA ASN A 7 4.42 -9.23 -10.91
C ASN A 7 2.97 -9.33 -10.41
N ASN A 8 2.03 -8.67 -11.11
CA ASN A 8 0.63 -8.56 -10.69
C ASN A 8 0.44 -7.97 -9.27
N ILE A 9 1.42 -7.22 -8.77
CA ILE A 9 1.37 -6.51 -7.50
C ILE A 9 1.00 -5.05 -7.74
N PHE A 10 0.07 -4.55 -6.92
CA PHE A 10 -0.45 -3.20 -6.99
C PHE A 10 -0.39 -2.52 -5.63
N LYS A 11 0.03 -1.25 -5.62
CA LYS A 11 -0.05 -0.36 -4.46
C LYS A 11 -1.26 0.55 -4.59
N VAL A 12 -2.09 0.62 -3.54
CA VAL A 12 -3.27 1.49 -3.50
C VAL A 12 -3.18 2.41 -2.29
N ARG A 13 -3.42 3.71 -2.51
CA ARG A 13 -3.56 4.71 -1.44
C ARG A 13 -5.04 4.97 -1.22
N ILE A 14 -5.55 4.54 -0.08
CA ILE A 14 -6.95 4.72 0.33
C ILE A 14 -6.99 5.92 1.27
N ALA A 15 -7.86 6.88 0.98
CA ALA A 15 -8.12 7.98 1.91
C ALA A 15 -8.96 7.44 3.08
N ASN A 16 -8.49 7.61 4.31
CA ASN A 16 -9.29 7.33 5.49
C ASN A 16 -9.67 8.65 6.17
N SER A 17 -10.96 8.97 6.19
CA SER A 17 -11.52 10.18 6.81
C SER A 17 -11.80 10.03 8.30
N ASP A 18 -11.75 8.81 8.85
CA ASP A 18 -12.27 8.51 10.19
C ASP A 18 -11.29 8.81 11.34
N LYS A 19 -10.04 9.20 11.04
CA LYS A 19 -9.19 9.81 12.07
C LYS A 19 -9.63 11.27 12.28
N ASN A 20 -9.91 11.61 13.53
CA ASN A 20 -10.13 12.99 14.01
C ASN A 20 -8.85 13.85 13.95
N ARG A 21 -8.14 13.86 12.82
CA ARG A 21 -7.07 14.81 12.52
C ARG A 21 -7.56 15.75 11.42
N GLY A 22 -7.25 17.05 11.52
CA GLY A 22 -7.84 18.10 10.68
C GLY A 22 -7.67 17.90 9.17
N LYS A 23 -8.34 18.73 8.36
CA LYS A 23 -8.50 18.62 6.87
C LYS A 23 -7.24 18.28 6.06
N SER A 24 -6.03 18.54 6.57
CA SER A 24 -4.74 18.22 5.97
C SER A 24 -4.12 16.88 6.40
N SER A 25 -4.78 16.11 7.28
CA SER A 25 -4.22 14.97 8.03
C SER A 25 -5.17 13.75 8.08
N GLY A 26 -6.14 13.65 7.15
CA GLY A 26 -6.76 12.37 6.84
C GLY A 26 -5.67 11.42 6.35
N TYR A 27 -5.27 10.47 7.19
CA TYR A 27 -4.13 9.60 6.90
C TYR A 27 -4.46 8.67 5.73
N ARG A 28 -3.41 8.28 5.00
CA ARG A 28 -3.56 7.39 3.85
C ARG A 28 -3.21 5.98 4.27
N LEU A 29 -4.16 5.08 4.08
CA LEU A 29 -3.90 3.65 4.18
C LEU A 29 -3.23 3.23 2.87
N ILE A 30 -2.07 2.61 2.96
CA ILE A 30 -1.36 2.03 1.83
C ILE A 30 -1.57 0.52 1.89
N SER A 31 -2.13 -0.05 0.83
CA SER A 31 -2.31 -1.49 0.68
C SER A 31 -1.55 -2.01 -0.53
N TYR A 32 -0.87 -3.14 -0.35
CA TYR A 32 -0.25 -3.92 -1.40
C TYR A 32 -1.11 -5.14 -1.69
N LEU A 33 -1.41 -5.34 -2.96
CA LEU A 33 -2.37 -6.33 -3.43
C LEU A 33 -1.73 -7.16 -4.52
N LYS A 34 -1.93 -8.48 -4.53
CA LYS A 34 -1.52 -9.36 -5.63
C LYS A 34 -2.75 -9.92 -6.33
N LEU A 35 -2.77 -9.85 -7.66
CA LEU A 35 -3.83 -10.45 -8.48
C LEU A 35 -3.37 -11.82 -8.97
N ILE A 36 -4.12 -12.87 -8.62
CA ILE A 36 -3.85 -14.26 -9.01
C ILE A 36 -5.18 -14.87 -9.46
N GLU A 37 -5.25 -15.41 -10.69
CA GLU A 37 -6.48 -16.05 -11.20
C GLU A 37 -7.76 -15.22 -11.03
N ASN A 38 -7.63 -13.90 -11.22
CA ASN A 38 -8.72 -12.92 -11.05
C ASN A 38 -9.21 -12.71 -9.60
N GLU A 39 -8.44 -13.19 -8.62
CA GLU A 39 -8.64 -12.97 -7.18
C GLU A 39 -7.59 -12.00 -6.61
N LEU A 40 -8.03 -11.14 -5.69
CA LEU A 40 -7.21 -10.09 -5.11
C LEU A 40 -6.76 -10.47 -3.69
N TYR A 41 -5.46 -10.67 -3.50
CA TYR A 41 -4.85 -11.03 -2.23
C TYR A 41 -4.23 -9.80 -1.58
N VAL A 42 -4.55 -9.55 -0.31
CA VAL A 42 -3.90 -8.49 0.47
C VAL A 42 -2.55 -9.01 0.99
N ILE A 43 -1.46 -8.38 0.55
CA ILE A 43 -0.10 -8.69 0.99
C ILE A 43 0.18 -7.95 2.30
N TYR A 44 -0.04 -6.65 2.29
CA TYR A 44 0.26 -5.80 3.43
C TYR A 44 -0.60 -4.54 3.40
N ILE A 45 -0.95 -4.04 4.58
CA ILE A 45 -1.71 -2.81 4.74
C ILE A 45 -1.22 -2.04 5.95
N TYR A 46 -0.98 -0.74 5.78
CA TYR A 46 -0.52 0.11 6.87
C TYR A 46 -0.97 1.54 6.69
N ASP A 47 -1.03 2.27 7.79
CA ASP A 47 -1.19 3.71 7.80
C ASP A 47 0.15 4.38 7.48
N LYS A 48 0.19 5.23 6.45
CA LYS A 48 1.39 6.00 6.10
C LYS A 48 1.97 6.78 7.29
N SER A 49 1.17 7.28 8.22
CA SER A 49 1.68 8.01 9.39
C SER A 49 2.47 7.13 10.34
N ASP A 50 2.19 5.83 10.38
CA ASP A 50 2.90 4.89 11.25
C ASP A 50 4.29 4.56 10.69
N MET A 51 4.51 4.85 9.40
CA MET A 51 5.78 4.65 8.69
C MET A 51 6.29 5.93 8.03
N GLU A 52 6.06 7.10 8.65
CA GLU A 52 6.39 8.41 8.05
C GLU A 52 7.88 8.58 7.74
N ASN A 53 8.75 7.94 8.52
CA ASN A 53 10.20 7.99 8.36
C ASN A 53 10.77 6.90 7.43
N ILE A 54 9.93 6.02 6.88
CA ILE A 54 10.36 4.94 5.98
C ILE A 54 10.08 5.35 4.54
N ASN A 55 11.03 5.13 3.65
CA ASN A 55 10.86 5.43 2.24
C ASN A 55 9.91 4.40 1.59
N GLU A 56 8.82 4.87 0.99
CA GLU A 56 7.86 3.99 0.31
C GLU A 56 8.52 3.13 -0.78
N ASN A 57 9.56 3.62 -1.44
CA ASN A 57 10.28 2.86 -2.48
C ASN A 57 11.05 1.67 -1.91
N GLU A 58 11.47 1.72 -0.63
CA GLU A 58 12.12 0.58 0.03
C GLU A 58 11.10 -0.51 0.36
N ILE A 59 9.89 -0.10 0.77
CA ILE A 59 8.77 -1.02 0.99
C ILE A 59 8.34 -1.66 -0.34
N ASP A 60 8.24 -0.87 -1.41
CA ASP A 60 7.93 -1.39 -2.75
C ASP A 60 8.93 -2.50 -3.16
N LYS A 61 10.25 -2.25 -2.98
CA LYS A 61 11.29 -3.24 -3.25
C LYS A 61 11.15 -4.48 -2.40
N LEU A 62 10.98 -4.32 -1.08
CA LEU A 62 10.81 -5.44 -0.15
C LEU A 62 9.61 -6.33 -0.55
N ILE A 63 8.48 -5.72 -0.88
CA ILE A 63 7.28 -6.43 -1.31
C ILE A 63 7.54 -7.14 -2.64
N LEU A 64 8.16 -6.48 -3.61
CA LEU A 64 8.48 -7.10 -4.88
C LEU A 64 9.39 -8.31 -4.65
N ASP A 65 10.51 -8.15 -3.95
CA ASP A 65 11.52 -9.19 -3.73
C ASP A 65 10.95 -10.45 -3.04
N ASN A 66 10.04 -10.27 -2.05
CA ASN A 66 9.48 -11.39 -1.29
C ASN A 66 8.28 -12.07 -1.98
N PHE A 67 7.58 -11.36 -2.86
CA PHE A 67 6.37 -11.84 -3.51
C PHE A 67 6.52 -11.96 -5.04
N GLN A 68 7.77 -12.08 -5.55
CA GLN A 68 8.11 -12.30 -6.97
C GLN A 68 7.58 -13.64 -7.53
N ASN A 69 7.20 -14.61 -6.70
CA ASN A 69 6.80 -15.96 -7.14
C ASN A 69 5.31 -16.09 -7.43
#